data_AF-B9XDS9-F1
#
_entry.id   AF-B9XDS9-F1
#
_cell.length_a   1.000
_cell.length_b   1.000
_cell.length_c   1.000
_cell.angle_alpha   90.00
_cell.angle_beta   90.00
_cell.angle_gamma   90.00
#
_symmetry.space_group_name_H-M   'P 1'
#
loop_
_entity.id
_entity.type
_entity.pdbx_description
1 polymer ?
#
loop_
_entity_poly.entity_id
_entity_poly.type
_entity_poly.pdbx_seq_one_letter_code
_entity_poly.pdbx_strand_id
1 'polypeptide(L)' 'MQNPIPSASGKTLVVATTSGNKPTEVQVNGKSVIVGLNAYIKP' A
#
# COMPACT_ATOMS: atom_id res chain seq x y z
N MET A 1 -13.39 9.87 4.63
CA MET A 1 -11.98 10.03 4.21
C MET A 1 -11.11 9.84 5.43
N GLN A 2 -10.03 9.08 5.34
CA GLN A 2 -9.11 8.88 6.46
C GLN A 2 -8.15 10.06 6.54
N ASN A 3 -8.03 10.68 7.73
CA ASN A 3 -7.03 11.72 7.96
C ASN A 3 -5.62 11.10 7.82
N PRO A 4 -4.65 11.79 7.19
CA PRO A 4 -3.32 11.23 6.99
C PRO A 4 -2.70 10.81 8.32
N ILE A 5 -2.27 9.56 8.41
CA ILE A 5 -1.63 8.99 9.61
C ILE A 5 -0.10 8.96 9.43
N PRO A 6 0.69 9.10 10.50
CA PRO A 6 2.14 8.90 10.42
C PRO A 6 2.47 7.52 9.84
N SER A 7 3.43 7.46 8.92
CA SER A 7 3.96 6.19 8.44
C SER A 7 4.66 5.43 9.56
N ALA A 8 4.85 4.12 9.40
CA ALA A 8 5.46 3.28 10.44
C ALA A 8 6.87 3.74 10.87
N SER A 9 7.59 4.47 10.00
CA SER A 9 8.90 5.07 10.33
C SER A 9 8.82 6.50 10.87
N GLY A 10 7.63 7.11 10.87
CA GLY A 10 7.38 8.48 11.34
C GLY A 10 7.85 9.59 10.39
N LYS A 11 8.43 9.25 9.22
CA LYS A 11 9.09 10.23 8.32
C LYS A 11 8.14 10.88 7.30
N THR A 12 6.97 10.30 7.11
CA THR A 12 6.01 10.70 6.07
C THR A 12 4.58 10.51 6.56
N LEU A 13 3.63 11.20 5.93
CA LEU A 13 2.20 10.99 6.18
C LEU A 13 1.64 10.07 5.11
N VAL A 14 0.97 9.00 5.53
CA VAL A 14 0.29 8.05 4.63
C VAL A 14 -1.07 8.61 4.28
N VAL A 15 -1.32 8.78 2.98
CA VAL A 15 -2.61 9.29 2.45
C VAL A 15 -3.46 8.14 1.91
N ALA A 16 -2.82 7.13 1.32
CA ALA A 16 -3.47 5.89 0.93
C ALA A 16 -2.48 4.72 1.06
N THR A 17 -2.99 3.58 1.49
CA THR A 17 -2.21 2.34 1.57
C THR A 17 -3.12 1.15 1.32
N THR A 18 -2.58 0.11 0.71
CA THR A 18 -3.23 -1.22 0.67
C THR A 18 -3.09 -1.97 2.00
N SER A 19 -2.43 -1.39 3.00
CA SER A 19 -2.07 -2.00 4.28
C SER A 19 -1.30 -3.31 4.10
N GLY A 20 -0.38 -3.30 3.14
CA GLY A 20 0.45 -4.45 2.75
C GLY A 20 0.10 -5.02 1.38
N ASN A 21 0.71 -6.17 1.09
CA ASN A 21 0.55 -6.87 -0.18
C ASN A 21 -0.80 -7.60 -0.22
N LYS A 22 -1.60 -7.33 -1.26
CA LYS A 22 -2.90 -7.96 -1.48
C LYS A 22 -2.82 -8.90 -2.68
N PRO A 23 -3.20 -10.18 -2.53
CA PRO A 23 -3.32 -11.07 -3.68
C PRO A 23 -4.51 -10.64 -4.54
N THR A 24 -4.34 -10.75 -5.85
CA THR A 24 -5.40 -10.57 -6.83
C THR A 24 -5.87 -11.92 -7.37
N GLU A 25 -7.01 -11.92 -8.04
CA GLU A 25 -7.56 -13.11 -8.69
C GLU A 25 -6.83 -13.47 -10.00
N VAL A 26 -6.05 -12.54 -10.55
CA VAL A 26 -5.28 -12.76 -11.77
C VAL A 26 -4.10 -13.69 -11.48
N GLN A 27 -3.95 -14.71 -12.32
CA GLN A 27 -2.89 -15.72 -12.23
C GLN A 27 -1.90 -15.56 -13.39
N VAL A 28 -0.60 -15.57 -13.08
CA VAL A 28 0.48 -15.68 -14.08
C VAL A 28 1.29 -16.92 -13.74
N ASN A 29 1.35 -17.89 -14.65
CA ASN A 29 2.02 -19.19 -14.43
C ASN A 29 1.53 -19.91 -13.16
N GLY A 30 0.23 -19.84 -12.86
CA GLY A 30 -0.38 -20.46 -11.68
C GLY A 30 -0.06 -19.78 -10.35
N LYS A 31 0.53 -18.58 -10.37
CA LYS A 31 0.81 -17.77 -9.17
C LYS A 31 -0.01 -16.50 -9.17
N SER A 32 -0.62 -16.18 -8.03
CA SER A 32 -1.48 -14.99 -7.89
C SER A 32 -0.63 -13.74 -8.00
N VAL A 33 -1.07 -12.79 -8.82
CA VAL A 33 -0.43 -11.49 -8.92
C VAL A 33 -0.67 -10.73 -7.63
N ILE A 34 0.40 -10.19 -7.04
CA ILE A 34 0.36 -9.44 -5.78
C ILE A 34 0.44 -7.95 -6.07
N VAL A 35 -0.47 -7.17 -5.48
CA VAL A 35 -0.47 -5.70 -5.58
C VAL A 35 -0.28 -5.09 -4.20
N GLY A 36 0.69 -4.19 -4.07
CA GLY A 36 0.89 -3.36 -2.90
C GLY A 36 1.15 -1.92 -3.33
N LEU A 37 0.38 -0.97 -2.80
CA LEU A 37 0.54 0.46 -3.10
C LEU A 37 0.55 1.24 -1.79
N ASN A 38 1.56 2.11 -1.65
CA ASN A 38 1.62 3.11 -0.58
C ASN A 38 1.80 4.47 -1.22
N ALA A 39 0.94 5.43 -0.86
CA ALA A 39 1.04 6.82 -1.24
C ALA A 39 1.31 7.67 0.01
N TYR A 40 2.31 8.54 -0.08
CA TYR A 40 2.74 9.37 1.03
C TYR A 40 3.15 10.76 0.58
N ILE A 41 3.08 11.71 1.53
CA ILE A 41 3.62 13.07 1.35
C ILE A 41 5.06 13.05 1.85
N LYS A 42 5.99 13.45 0.98
CA LYS A 42 7.42 13.67 1.31
C LYS A 42 7.66 15.19 1.41
N PRO A 43 8.40 15.67 2.42
CA PRO A 43 8.81 17.08 2.49
C PRO A 43 9.76 17.46 1.35
#